data_AF-A0A9X8CN12-F1
#
_entry.id   AF-A0A9X8CN12-F1
#
_cell.length_a   1.000
_cell.length_b   1.000
_cell.length_c   1.000
_cell.angle_alpha   90.00
_cell.angle_beta   90.00
_cell.angle_gamma   90.00
#
_symmetry.space_group_name_H-M   'P 1'
#
loop_
_entity.id
_entity.type
_entity.pdbx_description
1 polymer ?
#
loop_
_entity_poly.entity_id
_entity_poly.type
_entity_poly.pdbx_seq_one_letter_code
_entity_poly.pdbx_strand_id
1 'polypeptide(L)'
;MTKPYFGDTTTIATTIMILGLVVFIGYTIVNRGSVQHWGMRGLLLLAFGLVVCCFAAARDGLDKTIQSSIDGSCAAGLFPLVSIPTVVGCIGALVIIASAIAMLIANSQQAKELCFWFMASGVAVKVMVVEIARVIALQARPITICMERSDYELP
;
A
#
# COMPACT_ATOMS: atom_id res chain seq x y z
N MET A 1 -27.74 5.72 -9.16
CA MET A 1 -27.75 4.28 -8.82
C MET A 1 -26.53 3.60 -9.45
N THR A 2 -25.42 3.46 -8.73
CA THR A 2 -24.40 2.45 -9.04
C THR A 2 -23.97 1.84 -7.70
N LYS A 3 -24.35 0.58 -7.56
CA LYS A 3 -24.25 -0.26 -6.37
C LYS A 3 -22.76 -0.60 -6.11
N PRO A 4 -22.31 -0.75 -4.85
CA PRO A 4 -20.91 -0.90 -4.47
C PRO A 4 -20.36 -2.29 -4.84
N TYR A 5 -20.08 -2.53 -6.12
CA TYR A 5 -19.51 -3.80 -6.58
C TYR A 5 -17.97 -3.83 -6.47
N PHE A 6 -17.34 -2.66 -6.50
CA PHE A 6 -15.89 -2.55 -6.43
C PHE A 6 -15.34 -2.60 -5.01
N GLY A 7 -16.12 -2.26 -3.98
CA GLY A 7 -15.63 -2.24 -2.60
C GLY A 7 -15.11 -3.60 -2.13
N ASP A 8 -15.88 -4.67 -2.37
CA ASP A 8 -15.48 -6.03 -1.97
C ASP A 8 -14.48 -6.65 -2.95
N THR A 9 -14.69 -6.47 -4.26
CA THR A 9 -13.81 -7.08 -5.27
C THR A 9 -12.39 -6.51 -5.22
N THR A 10 -12.25 -5.19 -5.09
CA THR A 10 -10.92 -4.55 -4.98
C THR A 10 -10.25 -4.86 -3.65
N THR A 11 -11.02 -5.02 -2.58
CA THR A 11 -10.54 -5.48 -1.28
C THR A 11 -9.99 -6.91 -1.38
N ILE A 12 -10.75 -7.84 -1.93
CA ILE A 12 -10.31 -9.23 -2.10
C ILE A 12 -9.07 -9.29 -3.00
N ALA A 13 -9.08 -8.55 -4.11
CA ALA A 13 -7.94 -8.47 -5.01
C ALA A 13 -6.68 -7.97 -4.30
N THR A 14 -6.77 -6.83 -3.60
CA THR A 14 -5.62 -6.27 -2.85
C THR A 14 -5.11 -7.21 -1.76
N THR A 15 -6.00 -7.90 -1.04
CA THR A 15 -5.59 -8.93 -0.06
C THR A 15 -4.83 -10.08 -0.71
N ILE A 16 -5.31 -10.60 -1.84
CA ILE A 16 -4.61 -11.66 -2.60
C ILE A 16 -3.24 -11.15 -3.08
N MET A 17 -3.15 -9.91 -3.57
CA MET A 17 -1.88 -9.32 -4.00
C MET A 17 -0.91 -9.13 -2.84
N ILE A 18 -1.36 -8.68 -1.68
CA ILE A 18 -0.52 -8.56 -0.48
C ILE A 18 0.00 -9.94 -0.05
N LEU A 19 -0.86 -10.97 -0.03
CA LEU A 19 -0.43 -12.35 0.25
C LEU A 19 0.60 -12.83 -0.77
N GLY A 20 0.38 -12.56 -2.06
CA GLY A 20 1.35 -12.86 -3.12
C GLY A 20 2.70 -12.19 -2.90
N LEU A 21 2.72 -10.93 -2.45
CA LEU A 21 3.95 -10.21 -2.12
C LEU A 21 4.69 -10.87 -0.95
N VAL A 22 3.96 -11.22 0.12
CA VAL A 22 4.55 -11.89 1.30
C VAL A 22 5.11 -13.26 0.93
N VAL A 23 4.38 -14.05 0.12
CA VAL A 23 4.84 -15.34 -0.40
C VAL A 23 6.08 -15.16 -1.27
N PHE A 24 6.11 -14.17 -2.15
CA PHE A 24 7.27 -13.87 -3.00
C PHE A 24 8.51 -13.48 -2.19
N ILE A 25 8.34 -12.65 -1.16
CA ILE A 25 9.42 -12.28 -0.24
C ILE A 25 9.89 -13.53 0.51
N GLY A 26 9.00 -14.29 1.13
CA GLY A 26 9.33 -15.51 1.87
C GLY A 26 10.05 -16.57 1.02
N TYR A 27 9.58 -16.78 -0.22
CA TYR A 27 10.25 -17.64 -1.20
C TYR A 27 11.66 -17.15 -1.51
N THR A 28 11.86 -15.83 -1.60
CA THR A 28 13.17 -15.24 -1.82
C THR A 28 14.12 -15.48 -0.65
N ILE A 29 13.62 -15.51 0.59
CA ILE A 29 14.41 -15.82 1.81
C ILE A 29 14.86 -17.28 1.80
N VAL A 30 13.94 -18.21 1.54
CA VAL A 30 14.22 -19.66 1.56
C VAL A 30 15.22 -20.02 0.46
N ASN A 31 15.06 -19.45 -0.73
CA ASN A 31 15.92 -19.70 -1.87
C ASN A 31 17.10 -18.72 -1.99
N ARG A 32 17.49 -18.03 -0.90
CA ARG A 32 18.58 -17.02 -0.91
C ARG A 32 19.93 -17.58 -1.38
N GLY A 33 20.21 -18.86 -1.12
CA GLY A 33 21.48 -19.51 -1.45
C GLY A 33 21.63 -19.88 -2.94
N SER A 34 20.55 -19.88 -3.72
CA SER A 34 20.56 -20.23 -5.15
C SER A 34 20.34 -19.03 -6.07
N VAL A 35 20.36 -17.80 -5.54
CA VAL A 35 20.00 -16.59 -6.30
C VAL A 35 21.18 -16.14 -7.15
N GLN A 36 21.10 -16.42 -8.45
CA GLN A 36 22.11 -15.99 -9.42
C GLN A 36 21.97 -14.50 -9.81
N HIS A 37 20.74 -13.95 -9.76
CA HIS A 37 20.45 -12.57 -10.21
C HIS A 37 19.54 -11.83 -9.22
N TRP A 38 20.13 -11.14 -8.26
CA TRP A 38 19.38 -10.31 -7.29
C TRP A 38 18.65 -9.12 -7.94
N GLY A 39 19.18 -8.58 -9.04
CA GLY A 39 18.58 -7.46 -9.76
C GLY A 39 17.20 -7.77 -10.35
N MET A 40 17.02 -8.96 -10.95
CA MET A 40 15.72 -9.36 -11.53
C MET A 40 14.66 -9.52 -10.45
N ARG A 41 15.01 -10.11 -9.29
CA ARG A 41 14.09 -10.24 -8.16
C ARG A 41 13.71 -8.89 -7.58
N GLY A 42 14.66 -7.95 -7.50
CA GLY A 42 14.39 -6.56 -7.14
C GLY A 42 13.44 -5.88 -8.11
N LEU A 43 13.62 -6.05 -9.42
CA LEU A 43 12.72 -5.50 -10.42
C LEU A 43 11.30 -6.08 -10.33
N LEU A 44 11.19 -7.40 -10.12
CA LEU A 44 9.90 -8.07 -9.92
C LEU A 44 9.20 -7.56 -8.65
N LEU A 45 9.94 -7.38 -7.55
CA LEU A 45 9.41 -6.82 -6.31
C LEU A 45 8.89 -5.39 -6.51
N LEU A 46 9.63 -4.55 -7.23
CA LEU A 46 9.23 -3.17 -7.54
C LEU A 46 7.96 -3.14 -8.41
N ALA A 47 7.93 -3.92 -9.49
CA ALA A 47 6.79 -3.98 -10.39
C ALA A 47 5.53 -4.46 -9.65
N PHE A 48 5.65 -5.55 -8.90
CA PHE A 48 4.53 -6.11 -8.16
C PHE A 48 4.07 -5.19 -7.02
N GLY A 49 4.99 -4.58 -6.28
CA GLY A 49 4.70 -3.59 -5.25
C GLY A 49 4.00 -2.33 -5.78
N LEU A 50 4.38 -1.88 -6.99
CA LEU A 50 3.70 -0.77 -7.68
C LEU A 50 2.25 -1.13 -8.02
N VAL A 51 2.02 -2.32 -8.60
CA VAL A 51 0.66 -2.77 -8.91
C VAL A 51 -0.19 -2.85 -7.65
N VAL A 52 0.31 -3.46 -6.58
CA VAL A 52 -0.40 -3.52 -5.28
C VAL A 52 -0.74 -2.11 -4.78
N CYS A 53 0.20 -1.17 -4.87
CA CYS A 53 -0.04 0.19 -4.36
C CYS A 53 -1.04 0.98 -5.21
N CYS A 54 -1.10 0.77 -6.53
CA CYS A 54 -2.11 1.37 -7.40
C CYS A 54 -3.50 0.83 -7.08
N PHE A 55 -3.64 -0.49 -6.89
CA PHE A 55 -4.91 -1.10 -6.50
C PHE A 55 -5.35 -0.65 -5.10
N ALA A 56 -4.42 -0.52 -4.15
CA ALA A 56 -4.70 0.03 -2.83
C ALA A 56 -5.19 1.49 -2.91
N ALA A 57 -4.55 2.34 -3.71
CA ALA A 57 -4.98 3.73 -3.90
C ALA A 57 -6.38 3.85 -4.52
N ALA A 58 -6.69 3.00 -5.51
CA ALA A 58 -8.02 2.95 -6.12
C ALA A 58 -9.09 2.41 -5.15
N ARG A 59 -8.74 1.43 -4.31
CA ARG A 59 -9.63 0.90 -3.26
C ARG A 59 -9.92 1.94 -2.18
N ASP A 60 -8.89 2.64 -1.72
CA ASP A 60 -8.99 3.60 -0.62
C ASP A 60 -9.59 4.96 -1.09
N GLY A 61 -9.84 5.11 -2.39
CA GLY A 61 -10.49 6.29 -2.97
C GLY A 61 -9.60 7.54 -2.96
N LEU A 62 -8.27 7.35 -3.01
CA LEU A 62 -7.30 8.44 -3.00
C LEU A 62 -7.50 9.40 -4.19
N ASP A 63 -7.95 8.87 -5.33
CA ASP A 63 -8.34 9.62 -6.52
C ASP A 63 -9.43 10.67 -6.22
N LYS A 64 -10.42 10.32 -5.41
CA LYS A 64 -11.48 11.24 -4.99
C LYS A 64 -11.00 12.26 -3.97
N THR A 65 -10.10 11.88 -3.07
CA THR A 65 -9.47 12.85 -2.15
C THR A 65 -8.70 13.93 -2.93
N ILE A 66 -7.96 13.56 -3.98
CA ILE A 66 -7.25 14.53 -4.84
C ILE A 66 -8.26 15.46 -5.53
N GLN A 67 -9.30 14.92 -6.17
CA GLN A 67 -10.32 15.73 -6.84
C GLN A 67 -11.08 16.65 -5.88
N SER A 68 -11.37 16.19 -4.66
CA SER A 68 -12.02 17.01 -3.62
C SER A 68 -11.14 18.17 -3.16
N SER A 69 -9.81 18.00 -3.20
CA SER A 69 -8.84 19.00 -2.75
C SER A 69 -8.51 20.04 -3.83
N ILE A 70 -8.72 19.71 -5.12
CA ILE A 70 -8.47 20.60 -6.26
C ILE A 70 -9.76 21.34 -6.65
N ASP A 71 -10.84 20.58 -6.91
CA ASP A 71 -12.06 21.12 -7.52
C ASP A 71 -13.24 21.25 -6.54
N GLY A 72 -13.11 20.73 -5.31
CA GLY A 72 -14.17 20.79 -4.28
C GLY A 72 -15.48 20.04 -4.63
N SER A 73 -15.54 19.42 -5.80
CA SER A 73 -16.78 18.89 -6.40
C SER A 73 -17.19 17.50 -5.88
N CYS A 74 -16.25 16.78 -5.26
CA CYS A 74 -16.43 15.39 -4.81
C CYS A 74 -16.22 15.25 -3.29
N ALA A 75 -16.92 14.30 -2.66
CA ALA A 75 -16.64 13.88 -1.29
C ALA A 75 -15.26 13.18 -1.21
N ALA A 76 -14.48 13.50 -0.17
CA ALA A 76 -13.15 12.92 0.05
C ALA A 76 -13.20 11.40 0.27
N GLY A 77 -12.12 10.69 -0.12
CA GLY A 77 -11.95 9.25 0.09
C GLY A 77 -11.71 8.86 1.56
N LEU A 78 -11.33 7.60 1.81
CA LEU A 78 -11.18 7.05 3.16
C LEU A 78 -10.14 7.77 4.04
N PHE A 79 -9.16 8.42 3.41
CA PHE A 79 -8.12 9.19 4.10
C PHE A 79 -7.97 10.59 3.47
N PRO A 80 -7.78 11.64 4.29
CA PRO A 80 -7.41 12.95 3.80
C PRO A 80 -5.99 12.93 3.18
N LEU A 81 -5.74 13.87 2.27
CA LEU A 81 -4.52 13.94 1.46
C LEU A 81 -3.23 13.99 2.31
N VAL A 82 -3.32 14.64 3.47
CA VAL A 82 -2.32 14.66 4.55
C VAL A 82 -2.79 13.77 5.70
N SER A 83 -2.47 12.48 5.63
CA SER A 83 -2.74 11.50 6.67
C SER A 83 -1.46 10.74 7.00
N ILE A 84 -1.39 10.16 8.21
CA ILE A 84 -0.24 9.34 8.64
C ILE A 84 0.11 8.27 7.59
N PRO A 85 -0.87 7.56 6.97
CA PRO A 85 -0.58 6.58 5.91
C PRO A 85 0.02 7.18 4.64
N THR A 86 -0.41 8.38 4.21
CA THR A 86 0.17 9.01 3.01
C THR A 86 1.58 9.53 3.25
N VAL A 87 1.86 10.12 4.42
CA VAL A 87 3.22 10.59 4.77
C VAL A 87 4.21 9.43 4.86
N VAL A 88 3.85 8.37 5.59
CA VAL A 88 4.71 7.18 5.69
C VAL A 88 4.86 6.48 4.34
N GLY A 89 3.77 6.44 3.54
CA GLY A 89 3.78 5.94 2.18
C GLY A 89 4.76 6.71 1.27
N CYS A 90 4.85 8.03 1.41
CA CYS A 90 5.79 8.87 0.67
C CYS A 90 7.25 8.63 1.09
N ILE A 91 7.54 8.54 2.39
CA ILE A 91 8.90 8.23 2.87
C ILE A 91 9.33 6.84 2.38
N GLY A 92 8.45 5.85 2.50
CA GLY A 92 8.69 4.51 1.98
C GLY A 92 8.96 4.50 0.48
N ALA A 93 8.21 5.27 -0.31
CA ALA A 93 8.43 5.40 -1.74
C ALA A 93 9.81 6.01 -2.09
N LEU A 94 10.25 7.03 -1.35
CA LEU A 94 11.59 7.62 -1.52
C LEU A 94 12.70 6.59 -1.25
N VAL A 95 12.57 5.80 -0.18
CA VAL A 95 13.54 4.73 0.15
C VAL A 95 13.57 3.66 -0.94
N ILE A 96 12.41 3.27 -1.47
CA ILE A 96 12.30 2.28 -2.55
C ILE A 96 12.99 2.79 -3.82
N ILE A 97 12.72 4.05 -4.22
CA ILE A 97 13.32 4.64 -5.43
C ILE A 97 14.83 4.77 -5.28
N ALA A 98 15.32 5.28 -4.14
CA ALA A 98 16.76 5.40 -3.88
C ALA A 98 17.46 4.03 -3.93
N SER A 99 16.84 3.02 -3.31
CA SER A 99 17.36 1.64 -3.31
C SER A 99 17.33 1.00 -4.69
N ALA A 100 16.31 1.29 -5.50
CA ALA A 100 16.21 0.82 -6.88
C ALA A 100 17.33 1.39 -7.76
N ILE A 101 17.59 2.71 -7.66
CA ILE A 101 18.69 3.36 -8.38
C ILE A 101 20.04 2.79 -7.93
N ALA A 102 20.25 2.63 -6.61
CA ALA A 102 21.47 2.02 -6.07
C ALA A 102 21.68 0.59 -6.59
N MET A 103 20.60 -0.21 -6.71
CA MET A 103 20.64 -1.56 -7.25
C MET A 103 21.03 -1.59 -8.75
N LEU A 104 20.59 -0.62 -9.54
CA LEU A 104 20.95 -0.51 -10.97
C LEU A 104 22.44 -0.18 -11.16
N ILE A 105 23.00 0.66 -10.30
CA ILE A 105 24.41 1.10 -10.36
C ILE A 105 25.35 0.04 -9.75
N ALA A 106 24.88 -0.70 -8.76
CA ALA A 106 25.67 -1.71 -8.09
C ALA A 106 26.10 -2.83 -9.05
N ASN A 107 27.39 -3.13 -9.09
CA ASN A 107 27.91 -4.29 -9.83
C ASN A 107 28.05 -5.55 -8.95
N SER A 108 28.12 -5.40 -7.62
CA SER A 108 28.26 -6.54 -6.70
C SER A 108 26.91 -7.16 -6.34
N GLN A 109 26.86 -8.50 -6.26
CA GLN A 109 25.64 -9.22 -5.87
C GLN A 109 25.24 -8.94 -4.42
N GLN A 110 26.22 -8.75 -3.52
CA GLN A 110 25.97 -8.42 -2.12
C GLN A 110 25.30 -7.04 -1.96
N ALA A 111 25.70 -6.04 -2.75
CA ALA A 111 25.05 -4.73 -2.71
C ALA A 111 23.61 -4.80 -3.26
N LYS A 112 23.38 -5.61 -4.31
CA LYS A 112 22.03 -5.86 -4.84
C LYS A 112 21.15 -6.58 -3.83
N GLU A 113 21.69 -7.56 -3.12
CA GLU A 113 20.98 -8.24 -2.02
C GLU A 113 20.57 -7.24 -0.92
N LEU A 114 21.50 -6.38 -0.48
CA LEU A 114 21.19 -5.36 0.52
C LEU A 114 20.13 -4.36 0.03
N CYS A 115 20.22 -3.91 -1.23
CA CYS A 115 19.22 -3.04 -1.83
C CYS A 115 17.85 -3.73 -1.95
N PHE A 116 17.83 -5.03 -2.24
CA PHE A 116 16.59 -5.82 -2.26
C PHE A 116 15.91 -5.80 -0.89
N TRP A 117 16.67 -5.96 0.19
CA TRP A 117 16.13 -5.90 1.55
C TRP A 117 15.60 -4.52 1.93
N PHE A 118 16.26 -3.44 1.51
CA PHE A 118 15.74 -2.08 1.69
C PHE A 118 14.46 -1.82 0.90
N MET A 119 14.36 -2.33 -0.34
CA MET A 119 13.12 -2.24 -1.11
C MET A 119 12.00 -3.08 -0.48
N ALA A 120 12.31 -4.30 -0.03
CA ALA A 120 11.35 -5.19 0.63
C ALA A 120 10.84 -4.59 1.94
N SER A 121 11.70 -3.99 2.75
CA SER A 121 11.29 -3.31 3.97
C SER A 121 10.42 -2.10 3.69
N GLY A 122 10.76 -1.28 2.68
CA GLY A 122 9.95 -0.13 2.27
C GLY A 122 8.54 -0.54 1.84
N VAL A 123 8.42 -1.60 1.02
CA VAL A 123 7.11 -2.12 0.61
C VAL A 123 6.34 -2.70 1.81
N ALA A 124 7.00 -3.49 2.67
CA ALA A 124 6.36 -4.09 3.84
C ALA A 124 5.82 -3.04 4.82
N VAL A 125 6.61 -2.01 5.14
CA VAL A 125 6.18 -0.90 6.00
C VAL A 125 4.98 -0.19 5.40
N LYS A 126 5.01 0.11 4.09
CA LYS A 126 3.90 0.75 3.39
C LYS A 126 2.61 -0.08 3.48
N VAL A 127 2.69 -1.39 3.23
CA VAL A 127 1.54 -2.30 3.32
C VAL A 127 1.00 -2.39 4.75
N MET A 128 1.89 -2.55 5.73
CA MET A 128 1.50 -2.64 7.15
C MET A 128 0.77 -1.39 7.62
N VAL A 129 1.27 -0.20 7.29
CA VAL A 129 0.65 1.07 7.71
C VAL A 129 -0.73 1.25 7.08
N VAL A 130 -0.89 0.93 5.80
CA VAL A 130 -2.19 1.03 5.10
C VAL A 130 -3.20 0.05 5.71
N GLU A 131 -2.82 -1.20 5.94
CA GLU A 131 -3.75 -2.19 6.52
C GLU A 131 -4.04 -1.91 8.01
N ILE A 132 -3.08 -1.43 8.81
CA ILE A 132 -3.35 -0.99 10.20
C ILE A 132 -4.32 0.18 10.22
N ALA A 133 -4.09 1.20 9.40
CA ALA A 133 -4.98 2.36 9.31
C ALA A 133 -6.40 1.94 8.90
N ARG A 134 -6.52 0.94 8.03
CA ARG A 134 -7.80 0.34 7.64
C ARG A 134 -8.48 -0.39 8.79
N VAL A 135 -7.76 -1.22 9.56
CA VAL A 135 -8.32 -1.92 10.72
C VAL A 135 -8.86 -0.90 11.75
N ILE A 136 -8.09 0.15 12.01
CA ILE A 136 -8.51 1.24 12.91
C ILE A 136 -9.74 1.97 12.35
N ALA A 137 -9.77 2.31 11.06
CA ALA A 137 -10.92 2.98 10.44
C ALA A 137 -12.19 2.10 10.43
N LEU A 138 -12.04 0.78 10.24
CA LEU A 138 -13.15 -0.18 10.35
C LEU A 138 -13.67 -0.31 11.77
N GLN A 139 -12.80 -0.22 12.79
CA GLN A 139 -13.20 -0.19 14.20
C GLN A 139 -13.78 1.16 14.64
N ALA A 140 -13.46 2.26 13.95
CA ALA A 140 -14.06 3.57 14.22
C ALA A 140 -15.48 3.72 13.63
N ARG A 141 -15.78 3.06 12.50
CA ARG A 141 -17.13 3.07 11.90
C ARG A 141 -18.28 2.63 12.84
N PRO A 142 -18.18 1.59 13.68
CA PRO A 142 -19.24 1.27 14.63
C PRO A 142 -19.46 2.39 15.67
N ILE A 143 -18.42 3.15 16.03
CA ILE A 143 -18.54 4.30 16.95
C ILE A 143 -19.26 5.46 16.26
N THR A 144 -18.92 5.79 15.01
CA THR A 144 -19.59 6.86 14.26
C THR A 144 -21.04 6.52 13.93
N ILE A 145 -21.38 5.26 13.64
CA ILE A 145 -22.79 4.85 13.45
C ILE A 145 -23.57 4.96 14.78
N CYS A 146 -22.95 4.64 15.92
CA CYS A 146 -23.58 4.87 17.23
C CYS A 146 -23.76 6.35 17.54
N MET A 147 -22.84 7.22 17.10
CA MET A 147 -22.93 8.66 17.31
C MET A 147 -24.00 9.29 16.39
N GLU A 148 -24.00 8.97 15.10
CA GLU A 148 -25.00 9.45 14.15
C GLU A 148 -26.40 8.91 14.44
N ARG A 149 -26.53 7.70 15.02
CA ARG A 149 -27.82 7.22 15.52
C ARG A 149 -28.31 7.96 16.77
N SER A 150 -27.40 8.49 17.59
CA SER A 150 -27.77 9.31 18.75
C SER A 150 -28.26 10.71 18.35
N ASP A 151 -27.78 11.26 17.24
CA ASP A 151 -28.23 12.57 16.73
C ASP A 151 -29.60 12.50 16.01
N TYR A 152 -30.03 11.32 15.57
CA TYR A 152 -31.37 11.10 14.99
C TYR A 152 -32.45 10.68 16.02
N GLU A 153 -32.07 10.45 17.28
CA GLU A 153 -32.98 10.12 18.40
C GLU A 153 -33.05 11.22 19.48
N LEU A 154 -32.95 12.50 19.09
CA LEU A 154 -33.47 13.60 19.92
C LEU A 154 -34.86 14.04 19.40
N PRO A 155 -35.90 14.03 20.26
CA PRO A 155 -37.26 14.47 19.90
C PRO A 155 -37.37 15.99 19.70
#